data_AF-A0A432ML52-F1
#
_entry.id   AF-A0A432ML52-F1
#
_cell.length_a   1.000
_cell.length_b   1.000
_cell.length_c   1.000
_cell.angle_alpha   90.00
_cell.angle_beta   90.00
_cell.angle_gamma   90.00
#
_symmetry.space_group_name_H-M   'P 1'
#
loop_
_entity.id
_entity.type
_entity.pdbx_description
1 polymer ?
#
loop_
_entity_poly.entity_id
_entity_poly.type
_entity_poly.pdbx_seq_one_letter_code
_entity_poly.pdbx_strand_id
1 'polypeptide(L)'
;MPRGLNYATVEKRREKGRVVEIVCRIIFGTLAAVLMALRRSAVSRAINTSFVERYHATDRHRNARKARKTYRFSKDWRQHEAVTDFTMYSYNVCWPVKTLRVRRGDGSWKARTPAMAAGLADHIWTLSEWLKFPVVQRA
;
A
#
# COMPACT_ATOMS: atom_id res chain seq x y z
N MET A 1 10.10 -12.87 -13.26
CA MET A 1 10.35 -11.59 -12.55
C MET A 1 10.10 -10.43 -13.52
N PRO A 2 9.45 -9.34 -13.10
CA PRO A 2 9.24 -8.17 -13.96
C PRO A 2 10.56 -7.53 -14.41
N ARG A 3 10.66 -7.13 -15.69
CA ARG A 3 11.83 -6.40 -16.19
C ARG A 3 11.93 -5.02 -15.53
N GLY A 4 13.13 -4.63 -15.11
CA GLY A 4 13.40 -3.32 -14.50
C GLY A 4 13.04 -3.19 -13.01
N LEU A 5 12.71 -4.30 -12.32
CA LEU A 5 12.42 -4.28 -10.89
C LEU A 5 13.67 -3.90 -10.07
N ASN A 6 13.57 -2.79 -9.34
CA ASN A 6 14.52 -2.44 -8.28
C ASN A 6 13.91 -2.82 -6.94
N TYR A 7 14.51 -3.78 -6.23
CA TYR A 7 14.00 -4.29 -4.96
C TYR A 7 15.14 -4.44 -3.96
N ALA A 8 14.92 -3.90 -2.76
CA ALA A 8 15.85 -3.97 -1.66
C ALA A 8 15.13 -4.37 -0.37
N THR A 9 15.85 -5.04 0.51
CA THR A 9 15.39 -5.45 1.83
C THR A 9 16.06 -4.59 2.90
N VAL A 10 15.34 -4.39 4.01
CA VAL A 10 15.84 -3.72 5.20
C VAL A 10 15.80 -4.73 6.34
N GLU A 11 16.98 -5.17 6.78
CA GLU A 11 17.17 -6.06 7.91
C GLU A 11 17.44 -5.22 9.16
N LYS A 12 16.50 -5.19 10.10
CA LYS A 12 16.67 -4.51 11.40
C LYS A 12 17.16 -5.54 12.41
N ARG A 13 18.40 -5.43 12.87
CA ARG A 13 18.90 -6.25 13.98
C ARG A 13 18.52 -5.62 15.31
N ARG A 14 18.08 -6.45 16.25
CA ARG A 14 17.53 -6.01 17.53
C ARG A 14 18.17 -6.75 18.69
N GLU A 15 18.47 -6.00 19.74
CA GLU A 15 18.90 -6.53 21.03
C GLU A 15 18.02 -5.97 22.13
N LYS A 16 17.53 -6.83 23.02
CA LYS A 16 16.62 -6.47 24.13
C LYS A 16 15.44 -5.58 23.66
N GLY A 17 14.90 -5.88 22.47
CA GLY A 17 13.77 -5.16 21.86
C GLY A 17 14.10 -3.86 21.12
N ARG A 18 15.33 -3.33 21.26
CA ARG A 18 15.78 -2.10 20.59
C ARG A 18 16.49 -2.41 19.28
N VAL A 19 16.34 -1.56 18.27
CA VAL A 19 17.08 -1.68 17.00
C VAL A 19 18.51 -1.20 17.26
N VAL A 20 19.48 -2.07 16.99
CA VAL A 20 20.92 -1.77 17.18
C VAL A 20 21.63 -1.55 15.85
N GLU A 21 21.13 -2.15 14.76
CA GLU A 21 21.72 -2.05 13.43
C GLU A 21 20.63 -2.16 12.36
N ILE A 22 20.81 -1.44 11.25
CA ILE A 22 19.95 -1.51 10.07
C ILE A 22 20.83 -1.81 8.86
N VAL A 23 20.65 -2.99 8.27
CA VAL A 23 21.37 -3.43 7.07
C VAL A 23 20.42 -3.38 5.88
N CYS A 24 20.81 -2.67 4.81
CA CYS A 24 20.06 -2.64 3.56
C CYS A 24 20.74 -3.51 2.52
N ARG A 25 19.99 -4.40 1.86
CA ARG A 25 20.52 -5.27 0.80
C ARG A 25 19.71 -5.11 -0.48
N ILE A 26 20.38 -4.86 -1.60
CA ILE A 26 19.74 -4.82 -2.91
C ILE A 26 19.66 -6.26 -3.42
N ILE A 27 18.45 -6.74 -3.69
CA ILE A 27 18.19 -8.10 -4.18
C ILE A 27 18.00 -8.09 -5.70
N PHE A 28 17.31 -7.07 -6.22
CA PHE A 28 17.12 -6.87 -7.65
C PHE A 28 17.46 -5.44 -8.06
N GLY A 29 18.08 -5.30 -9.24
CA GLY A 29 18.56 -4.03 -9.77
C GLY A 29 20.01 -3.73 -9.40
N THR A 30 20.54 -2.62 -9.92
CA THR A 30 21.89 -2.14 -9.59
C THR A 30 21.83 -1.06 -8.54
N LEU A 31 22.93 -0.86 -7.80
CA LEU A 31 23.05 0.26 -6.85
C LEU A 31 22.75 1.61 -7.52
N ALA A 32 23.27 1.83 -8.73
CA ALA A 32 22.99 3.03 -9.50
C ALA A 32 21.49 3.21 -9.80
N ALA A 33 20.80 2.14 -10.23
CA ALA A 33 19.37 2.19 -10.53
C ALA A 33 18.53 2.49 -9.27
N VAL A 34 18.87 1.86 -8.14
CA VAL A 34 18.21 2.11 -6.84
C VAL A 34 18.42 3.56 -6.39
N LEU A 35 19.65 4.07 -6.46
CA LEU A 35 19.95 5.46 -6.09
C LEU A 35 19.24 6.46 -7.01
N MET A 36 19.14 6.19 -8.30
CA MET A 36 18.33 7.01 -9.22
C MET A 36 16.85 6.99 -8.85
N ALA A 37 16.28 5.83 -8.52
CA ALA A 37 14.89 5.72 -8.08
C ALA A 37 14.64 6.53 -6.79
N LEU A 38 15.56 6.44 -5.81
CA LEU A 38 15.50 7.23 -4.58
C LEU A 38 15.62 8.74 -4.82
N ARG A 39 16.45 9.17 -5.79
CA ARG A 39 16.54 10.58 -6.20
C ARG A 39 15.27 11.08 -6.91
N ARG A 40 14.58 10.23 -7.65
CA ARG A 40 13.33 10.57 -8.34
C ARG A 40 12.10 10.55 -7.43
N SER A 41 12.15 9.82 -6.32
CA SER A 41 11.06 9.74 -5.36
C SER A 41 10.68 11.12 -4.81
N ALA A 42 9.39 11.45 -4.71
CA ALA A 42 8.96 12.70 -4.10
C ALA A 42 8.92 12.65 -2.56
N VAL A 43 9.00 11.44 -1.98
CA VAL A 43 8.60 11.19 -0.57
C VAL A 43 9.70 10.61 0.31
N SER A 44 10.78 10.08 -0.26
CA SER A 44 11.90 9.55 0.51
C SER A 44 13.18 9.42 -0.32
N ARG A 45 14.32 9.61 0.34
CA ARG A 45 15.67 9.50 -0.24
C ARG A 45 16.43 8.25 0.23
N ALA A 46 15.82 7.41 1.08
CA ALA A 46 16.47 6.25 1.69
C ALA A 46 15.65 4.97 1.49
N ILE A 47 16.33 3.82 1.44
CA ILE A 47 15.69 2.51 1.47
C ILE A 47 15.04 2.33 2.84
N ASN A 48 13.73 2.13 2.89
CA ASN A 48 13.00 1.97 4.14
C ASN A 48 11.71 1.15 3.93
N THR A 49 11.15 0.66 5.04
CA THR A 49 9.90 -0.11 5.06
C THR A 49 8.68 0.71 5.49
N SER A 50 8.84 2.01 5.75
CA SER A 50 7.81 2.84 6.40
C SER A 50 6.49 2.89 5.63
N PHE A 51 6.54 2.89 4.29
CA PHE A 51 5.36 2.91 3.44
C PHE A 51 4.55 1.62 3.55
N VAL A 52 5.23 0.47 3.51
CA VAL A 52 4.61 -0.86 3.65
C VAL A 52 4.10 -1.04 5.09
N GLU A 53 4.86 -0.64 6.09
CA GLU A 53 4.47 -0.70 7.51
C GLU A 53 3.24 0.17 7.81
N ARG A 54 3.17 1.39 7.23
CA ARG A 54 1.99 2.27 7.32
C ARG A 54 0.77 1.60 6.71
N TYR A 55 0.90 1.01 5.51
CA TYR A 55 -0.20 0.30 4.89
C TYR A 55 -0.65 -0.91 5.72
N HIS A 56 0.29 -1.70 6.26
CA HIS A 56 -0.05 -2.81 7.16
C HIS A 56 -0.81 -2.34 8.41
N ALA A 57 -0.52 -1.15 8.95
CA ALA A 57 -1.31 -0.58 10.03
C ALA A 57 -2.74 -0.28 9.57
N THR A 58 -2.92 0.39 8.44
CA THR A 58 -4.25 0.66 7.85
C THR A 58 -5.04 -0.63 7.62
N ASP A 59 -4.41 -1.65 7.05
CA ASP A 59 -5.00 -2.95 6.79
C ASP A 59 -5.43 -3.65 8.09
N ARG A 60 -4.60 -3.67 9.15
CA ARG A 60 -5.02 -4.21 10.47
C ARG A 60 -6.17 -3.44 11.11
N HIS A 61 -6.27 -2.13 10.88
CA HIS A 61 -7.40 -1.33 11.38
C HIS A 61 -8.69 -1.63 10.63
N ARG A 62 -8.63 -1.98 9.34
CA ARG A 62 -9.80 -2.26 8.50
C ARG A 62 -10.20 -3.73 8.51
N ASN A 63 -9.23 -4.63 8.63
CA ASN A 63 -9.40 -6.07 8.61
C ASN A 63 -9.15 -6.65 9.99
N ALA A 64 -10.23 -6.84 10.76
CA ALA A 64 -10.15 -7.41 12.10
C ALA A 64 -9.57 -8.83 12.14
N ARG A 65 -9.54 -9.56 11.00
CA ARG A 65 -8.92 -10.89 10.90
C ARG A 65 -7.40 -10.84 11.00
N LYS A 66 -6.79 -9.66 10.83
CA LYS A 66 -5.34 -9.42 11.00
C LYS A 66 -4.98 -8.83 12.37
N ALA A 67 -5.96 -8.63 13.24
CA ALA A 67 -5.72 -8.23 14.62
C ALA A 67 -5.20 -9.42 15.44
N ARG A 68 -4.15 -9.20 16.23
CA ARG A 68 -3.49 -10.22 17.04
C ARG A 68 -4.35 -10.59 18.26
N LYS A 69 -4.45 -11.89 18.58
CA LYS A 69 -5.16 -12.42 19.77
C LYS A 69 -6.63 -11.98 19.86
N THR A 70 -7.36 -12.07 18.76
CA THR A 70 -8.81 -11.79 18.72
C THR A 70 -9.57 -13.05 18.32
N TYR A 71 -10.84 -13.17 18.69
CA TYR A 71 -11.73 -14.22 18.20
C TYR A 71 -12.20 -14.03 16.74
N ARG A 72 -11.69 -13.00 16.05
CA ARG A 72 -12.08 -12.65 14.67
C ARG A 72 -11.12 -13.23 13.62
N PHE A 73 -10.25 -14.16 14.01
CA PHE A 73 -9.33 -14.81 13.07
C PHE A 73 -10.09 -15.66 12.03
N SER A 74 -9.46 -15.88 10.89
CA SER A 74 -10.05 -16.72 9.84
C SER A 74 -9.76 -18.19 10.13
N LYS A 75 -10.77 -19.04 10.05
CA LYS A 75 -10.62 -20.51 10.17
C LYS A 75 -10.22 -21.17 8.86
N ASP A 76 -10.39 -20.45 7.74
CA ASP A 76 -10.09 -20.89 6.40
C ASP A 76 -9.19 -19.85 5.70
N TRP A 77 -8.19 -20.32 4.94
CA TRP A 77 -7.23 -19.47 4.26
C TRP A 77 -7.86 -18.66 3.12
N ARG A 78 -8.76 -19.25 2.34
CA ARG A 78 -9.44 -18.56 1.23
C ARG A 78 -10.26 -17.39 1.75
N GLN A 79 -10.92 -17.55 2.90
CA GLN A 79 -11.62 -16.44 3.55
C GLN A 79 -10.66 -15.33 4.03
N HIS A 80 -9.48 -15.70 4.52
CA HIS A 80 -8.47 -14.73 4.95
C HIS A 80 -7.94 -13.91 3.76
N GLU A 81 -7.65 -14.59 2.66
CA GLU A 81 -7.19 -14.00 1.40
C GLU A 81 -8.27 -13.11 0.79
N ALA A 82 -9.51 -13.61 0.64
CA ALA A 82 -10.60 -12.84 0.07
C ALA A 82 -10.88 -11.53 0.83
N VAL A 83 -10.87 -11.55 2.17
CA VAL A 83 -11.07 -10.32 2.97
C VAL A 83 -9.85 -9.41 2.91
N THR A 84 -8.65 -9.97 2.78
CA THR A 84 -7.42 -9.19 2.56
C THR A 84 -7.51 -8.41 1.24
N ASP A 85 -7.83 -9.09 0.15
CA ASP A 85 -7.97 -8.47 -1.17
C ASP A 85 -9.10 -7.46 -1.17
N PHE A 86 -10.27 -7.82 -0.65
CA PHE A 86 -11.40 -6.93 -0.53
C PHE A 86 -11.04 -5.64 0.23
N THR A 87 -10.34 -5.77 1.36
CA THR A 87 -9.92 -4.61 2.17
C THR A 87 -8.91 -3.75 1.41
N MET A 88 -7.95 -4.37 0.74
CA MET A 88 -6.90 -3.69 -0.01
C MET A 88 -7.47 -2.90 -1.19
N TYR A 89 -8.25 -3.55 -2.04
CA TYR A 89 -8.81 -2.91 -3.23
C TYR A 89 -9.81 -1.82 -2.84
N SER A 90 -10.76 -2.11 -1.95
CA SER A 90 -11.74 -1.09 -1.51
C SER A 90 -11.08 0.14 -0.87
N TYR A 91 -9.97 -0.02 -0.14
CA TYR A 91 -9.21 1.12 0.38
C TYR A 91 -8.61 1.98 -0.74
N ASN A 92 -8.05 1.35 -1.78
CA ASN A 92 -7.37 2.07 -2.86
C ASN A 92 -8.34 2.73 -3.83
N VAL A 93 -9.49 2.12 -4.12
CA VAL A 93 -10.42 2.59 -5.18
C VAL A 93 -11.68 3.25 -4.63
N CYS A 94 -12.23 2.78 -3.51
CA CYS A 94 -13.53 3.26 -3.01
C CYS A 94 -13.43 4.27 -1.88
N TRP A 95 -12.29 4.34 -1.17
CA TRP A 95 -12.19 5.12 0.06
C TRP A 95 -11.37 6.41 -0.13
N PRO A 96 -11.99 7.60 -0.09
CA PRO A 96 -11.26 8.85 -0.13
C PRO A 96 -10.55 9.11 1.20
N VAL A 97 -9.25 9.45 1.14
CA VAL A 97 -8.46 9.75 2.34
C VAL A 97 -8.19 11.25 2.46
N LYS A 98 -8.33 11.79 3.67
CA LYS A 98 -8.24 13.24 3.92
C LYS A 98 -6.89 13.85 3.53
N THR A 99 -5.81 13.07 3.62
CA THR A 99 -4.43 13.49 3.32
C THR A 99 -4.11 13.59 1.83
N LEU A 100 -4.93 12.98 0.96
CA LEU A 100 -4.76 13.05 -0.50
C LEU A 100 -5.69 14.05 -1.17
N ARG A 101 -6.48 14.79 -0.38
CA ARG A 101 -7.35 15.84 -0.91
C ARG A 101 -6.52 16.95 -1.54
N VAL A 102 -7.01 17.48 -2.65
CA VAL A 102 -6.38 18.61 -3.35
C VAL A 102 -7.25 19.85 -3.19
N ARG A 103 -6.62 21.01 -3.01
CA ARG A 103 -7.32 22.29 -2.93
C ARG A 103 -7.70 22.73 -4.34
N ARG A 104 -8.96 23.14 -4.51
CA ARG A 104 -9.48 23.73 -5.75
C ARG A 104 -9.19 25.24 -5.76
N GLY A 105 -9.30 25.86 -6.94
CA GLY A 105 -9.10 27.30 -7.11
C GLY A 105 -10.06 28.16 -6.28
N ASP A 106 -11.26 27.65 -5.99
CA ASP A 106 -12.27 28.28 -5.11
C ASP A 106 -11.99 28.10 -3.60
N GLY A 107 -10.86 27.48 -3.25
CA GLY A 107 -10.47 27.20 -1.87
C GLY A 107 -11.09 25.95 -1.25
N SER A 108 -12.03 25.28 -1.93
CA SER A 108 -12.66 24.03 -1.48
C SER A 108 -11.73 22.81 -1.63
N TRP A 109 -12.04 21.71 -0.94
CA TRP A 109 -11.25 20.47 -1.01
C TRP A 109 -11.90 19.44 -1.93
N LYS A 110 -11.17 18.93 -2.92
CA LYS A 110 -11.58 17.78 -3.73
C LYS A 110 -11.08 16.48 -3.09
N ALA A 111 -12.02 15.58 -2.78
CA ALA A 111 -11.71 14.23 -2.31
C ALA A 111 -10.97 13.39 -3.38
N ARG A 112 -10.03 12.56 -2.95
CA ARG A 112 -9.29 11.61 -3.81
C ARG A 112 -9.03 10.31 -3.05
N THR A 113 -9.06 9.20 -3.77
CA THR A 113 -8.57 7.90 -3.30
C THR A 113 -7.08 7.73 -3.62
N PRO A 114 -6.38 6.75 -3.01
CA PRO A 114 -5.03 6.39 -3.41
C PRO A 114 -4.89 6.05 -4.90
N ALA A 115 -5.84 5.32 -5.49
CA ALA A 115 -5.83 5.00 -6.92
C ALA A 115 -5.93 6.28 -7.78
N MET A 116 -6.79 7.23 -7.39
CA MET A 116 -6.84 8.54 -8.06
C MET A 116 -5.55 9.34 -7.86
N ALA A 117 -4.89 9.21 -6.71
CA ALA A 117 -3.59 9.85 -6.46
C ALA A 117 -2.49 9.32 -7.38
N ALA A 118 -2.53 8.02 -7.66
CA ALA A 118 -1.60 7.32 -8.55
C ALA A 118 -1.97 7.42 -10.04
N GLY A 119 -3.12 8.01 -10.40
CA GLY A 119 -3.62 8.07 -11.78
C GLY A 119 -4.17 6.74 -12.31
N LEU A 120 -4.49 5.80 -11.42
CA LEU A 120 -5.05 4.48 -11.75
C LEU A 120 -6.59 4.47 -11.79
N ALA A 121 -7.22 5.54 -11.32
CA ALA A 121 -8.67 5.76 -11.35
C ALA A 121 -8.95 7.25 -11.55
N ASP A 122 -10.09 7.55 -12.17
CA ASP A 122 -10.54 8.90 -12.51
C ASP A 122 -11.60 9.44 -11.53
N HIS A 123 -12.26 8.56 -10.77
CA HIS A 123 -13.26 8.92 -9.76
C HIS A 123 -13.18 8.01 -8.52
N ILE A 124 -13.98 8.35 -7.50
CA ILE A 124 -14.14 7.54 -6.29
C ILE A 124 -15.20 6.48 -6.58
N TRP A 125 -14.80 5.23 -6.62
CA TRP A 125 -15.70 4.13 -6.93
C TRP A 125 -16.65 3.87 -5.77
N THR A 126 -17.93 3.68 -6.06
CA THR A 126 -18.81 3.11 -5.03
C THR A 126 -18.51 1.62 -4.83
N LEU A 127 -18.85 1.05 -3.68
CA LEU A 127 -18.65 -0.38 -3.47
C LEU A 127 -19.48 -1.22 -4.47
N SER A 128 -20.71 -0.78 -4.77
CA SER A 128 -21.60 -1.44 -5.73
C SER A 128 -21.00 -1.44 -7.15
N GLU A 129 -20.49 -0.29 -7.58
CA GLU A 129 -19.83 -0.14 -8.88
C GLU A 129 -18.59 -1.02 -8.98
N TRP A 130 -17.71 -0.98 -7.97
CA TRP A 130 -16.50 -1.79 -7.96
C TRP A 130 -16.80 -3.29 -7.96
N LEU A 131 -17.79 -3.75 -7.19
CA LEU A 131 -18.18 -5.16 -7.14
C LEU A 131 -18.83 -5.67 -8.43
N LYS A 132 -19.51 -4.79 -9.17
CA LYS A 132 -20.14 -5.13 -10.46
C LYS A 132 -19.17 -5.01 -11.62
N PHE A 133 -17.99 -4.42 -11.42
CA PHE A 133 -17.02 -4.26 -12.47
C PHE A 133 -16.39 -5.62 -12.80
N PRO A 134 -16.43 -6.06 -14.07
CA PRO A 134 -15.86 -7.34 -14.45
C PRO A 134 -14.34 -7.30 -14.27
N VAL A 135 -13.83 -8.18 -13.40
CA VAL A 135 -12.37 -8.33 -13.14
C VAL A 135 -11.63 -8.80 -14.39
N VAL A 136 -12.33 -9.53 -15.28
CA VAL A 136 -11.83 -9.94 -16.60
C VAL A 136 -12.75 -9.35 -17.65
N GLN A 137 -12.27 -8.31 -18.32
CA GLN A 137 -12.87 -7.85 -19.58
C GLN A 137 -12.22 -8.66 -20.70
N ARG A 138 -12.95 -9.62 -21.26
CA ARG A 138 -12.51 -10.25 -22.51
C ARG A 138 -12.83 -9.25 -23.63
N ALA A 139 -11.78 -8.74 -24.26
CA ALA A 139 -11.89 -8.00 -25.52
C ALA A 139 -12.26 -8.95 -26.67
#